data_AF-A0A5B9QQ69-F1
#
_entry.id   AF-A0A5B9QQ69-F1
#
_cell.length_a   1.000
_cell.length_b   1.000
_cell.length_c   1.000
_cell.angle_alpha   90.00
_cell.angle_beta   90.00
_cell.angle_gamma   90.00
#
_symmetry.space_group_name_H-M   'P 1'
#
loop_
_entity.id
_entity.type
_entity.pdbx_description
1 polymer ?
#
loop_
_entity_poly.entity_id
_entity_poly.type
_entity_poly.pdbx_seq_one_letter_code
_entity_poly.pdbx_strand_id
1 'polypeptide(L)'
;MQFRHVLFLSLAIGWAVAAGDRVQAETWTDSSGQFRIEAEFEKFANGLVYLKKSNGQVISVPVQRLNAASIAQAKQLHAAAGGAAEAGGPVMDGAASKLGANPTARETAEIMSQAMVHFHLPTLWDGLTPKYQRDVQQNIRMHADAIDPAIWRGVAGLVKNASELVKTKRDMFLNNPTLGAMLSNDESTKQAWDAAANLLASIANSRLTDQEAMKQFDMAQFIASDAPAIRAAFVAFTEKVGTMEQSPFGNLAEAPKIETLSESASEAVFRITMGDEVDEVKFVKVENRWLPADMVEGWDEMMQEQRDTVAKLKSPEGQQQMMQMQMGVMMASAPLNALLGANTQQEFDQVIDSLAQTVGGMFGNAEITVEEEEFQFDEAP
;
A
#
# COMPACT_ATOMS: atom_id res chain seq x y z
N MET A 1 -0.36 6.61 -21.25
CA MET A 1 -0.03 5.23 -21.70
C MET A 1 1.03 4.56 -20.80
N GLN A 2 1.09 4.90 -19.50
CA GLN A 2 2.06 4.35 -18.54
C GLN A 2 1.39 3.82 -17.25
N PHE A 3 0.15 3.34 -17.37
CA PHE A 3 -0.57 2.61 -16.31
C PHE A 3 -0.51 1.08 -16.50
N ARG A 4 0.41 0.59 -17.34
CA ARG A 4 0.53 -0.85 -17.66
C ARG A 4 1.42 -1.61 -16.66
N HIS A 5 2.13 -0.91 -15.79
CA HIS A 5 3.05 -1.43 -14.79
C HIS A 5 2.83 -0.67 -13.46
N VAL A 6 3.31 -1.22 -12.34
CA VAL A 6 3.09 -0.70 -10.97
C VAL A 6 1.70 -1.01 -10.39
N LEU A 7 1.38 -2.31 -10.33
CA LEU A 7 0.51 -2.85 -9.28
C LEU A 7 1.35 -3.02 -8.00
N PHE A 8 1.94 -1.92 -7.51
CA PHE A 8 2.94 -1.93 -6.45
C PHE A 8 2.78 -0.79 -5.43
N LEU A 9 2.85 -1.18 -4.17
CA LEU A 9 2.90 -0.37 -2.94
C LEU A 9 3.59 1.00 -3.07
N SER A 10 2.83 2.07 -2.82
CA SER A 10 3.30 3.38 -2.36
C SER A 10 2.24 4.02 -1.45
N LEU A 11 2.65 4.82 -0.45
CA LEU A 11 1.81 5.34 0.66
C LEU A 11 1.96 6.90 0.65
N ALA A 12 0.93 7.79 0.46
CA ALA A 12 1.14 9.28 0.36
C ALA A 12 -0.06 10.25 0.67
N ILE A 13 -0.33 10.71 1.94
CA ILE A 13 -1.73 10.97 2.44
C ILE A 13 -1.98 11.96 3.68
N GLY A 14 -3.24 12.26 4.12
CA GLY A 14 -3.62 12.96 5.39
C GLY A 14 -5.04 12.85 6.11
N TRP A 15 -6.21 13.10 5.48
CA TRP A 15 -7.63 13.18 6.01
C TRP A 15 -7.96 14.33 7.03
N ALA A 16 -9.09 15.10 7.01
CA ALA A 16 -10.57 14.89 6.96
C ALA A 16 -11.21 14.69 8.39
N VAL A 17 -12.47 15.05 8.78
CA VAL A 17 -13.74 15.52 8.14
C VAL A 17 -14.79 15.98 9.23
N ALA A 18 -16.09 16.25 8.89
CA ALA A 18 -17.35 15.84 9.62
C ALA A 18 -18.50 16.91 9.92
N ALA A 19 -19.77 16.80 9.46
CA ALA A 19 -20.94 17.73 9.61
C ALA A 19 -21.58 17.92 11.05
N GLY A 20 -22.86 18.25 11.30
CA GLY A 20 -24.00 18.67 10.47
C GLY A 20 -25.28 18.94 11.29
N ASP A 21 -26.05 19.98 10.91
CA ASP A 21 -27.53 20.00 10.92
C ASP A 21 -28.06 21.20 10.09
N ARG A 22 -29.38 21.33 9.91
CA ARG A 22 -30.02 22.18 8.87
C ARG A 22 -30.04 23.70 9.10
N VAL A 23 -29.69 24.42 8.01
CA VAL A 23 -30.27 25.68 7.50
C VAL A 23 -30.25 26.91 8.43
N GLN A 24 -29.27 27.79 8.20
CA GLN A 24 -29.53 29.21 7.92
C GLN A 24 -28.61 29.68 6.79
N ALA A 25 -29.14 30.36 5.78
CA ALA A 25 -28.31 30.98 4.75
C ALA A 25 -27.60 32.20 5.37
N GLU A 26 -26.29 32.11 5.59
CA GLU A 26 -25.56 33.19 6.24
C GLU A 26 -25.15 34.29 5.26
N THR A 27 -24.96 35.52 5.76
CA THR A 27 -24.55 36.66 4.94
C THR A 27 -23.03 36.75 4.82
N TRP A 28 -22.49 36.32 3.69
CA TRP A 28 -21.07 36.41 3.38
C TRP A 28 -20.76 37.75 2.73
N THR A 29 -19.73 38.44 3.23
CA THR A 29 -19.38 39.79 2.83
C THR A 29 -17.94 39.85 2.33
N ASP A 30 -17.74 40.48 1.18
CA ASP A 30 -16.42 40.64 0.57
C ASP A 30 -15.51 41.59 1.37
N SER A 31 -14.21 41.62 1.07
CA SER A 31 -13.24 42.44 1.79
C SER A 31 -13.45 43.95 1.62
N SER A 32 -14.19 44.41 0.60
CA SER A 32 -14.61 45.81 0.47
C SER A 32 -15.88 46.17 1.25
N GLY A 33 -16.67 45.18 1.67
CA GLY A 33 -17.97 45.38 2.31
C GLY A 33 -19.13 45.71 1.36
N GLN A 34 -18.86 45.87 0.06
CA GLN A 34 -19.84 46.28 -0.95
C GLN A 34 -20.66 45.11 -1.50
N PHE A 35 -20.10 43.90 -1.52
CA PHE A 35 -20.75 42.71 -2.05
C PHE A 35 -21.14 41.78 -0.90
N ARG A 36 -22.43 41.44 -0.85
CA ARG A 36 -23.00 40.50 0.11
C ARG A 36 -23.80 39.44 -0.62
N ILE A 37 -23.69 38.20 -0.14
CA ILE A 37 -24.45 37.05 -0.65
C ILE A 37 -25.02 36.27 0.53
N GLU A 38 -26.24 35.78 0.37
CA GLU A 38 -26.83 34.79 1.28
C GLU A 38 -26.55 33.39 0.71
N ALA A 39 -25.80 32.60 1.47
CA ALA A 39 -25.41 31.25 1.10
C ALA A 39 -25.05 30.45 2.35
N GLU A 40 -25.29 29.14 2.31
CA GLU A 40 -24.87 28.21 3.34
C GLU A 40 -23.37 27.89 3.19
N PHE A 41 -22.64 27.81 4.30
CA PHE A 41 -21.27 27.31 4.28
C PHE A 41 -21.22 25.82 3.87
N GLU A 42 -20.51 25.51 2.79
CA GLU A 42 -20.31 24.12 2.34
C GLU A 42 -18.99 23.55 2.92
N LYS A 43 -17.88 24.27 2.73
CA LYS A 43 -16.55 23.91 3.29
C LYS A 43 -15.51 25.03 3.16
N PHE A 44 -14.42 24.90 3.90
CA PHE A 44 -13.19 25.68 3.73
C PHE A 44 -12.05 24.75 3.31
N ALA A 45 -11.38 25.02 2.19
CA ALA A 45 -10.25 24.24 1.70
C ALA A 45 -9.35 25.08 0.79
N ASN A 46 -8.04 24.84 0.82
CA ASN A 46 -7.05 25.44 -0.09
C ASN A 46 -7.12 26.99 -0.20
N GLY A 47 -7.44 27.66 0.92
CA GLY A 47 -7.61 29.13 0.97
C GLY A 47 -8.91 29.66 0.36
N LEU A 48 -9.84 28.79 -0.02
CA LEU A 48 -11.15 29.12 -0.58
C LEU A 48 -12.27 28.74 0.40
N VAL A 49 -13.29 29.60 0.50
CA VAL A 49 -14.58 29.29 1.13
C VAL A 49 -15.55 28.86 0.03
N TYR A 50 -16.16 27.68 0.17
CA TYR A 50 -17.20 27.17 -0.73
C TYR A 50 -18.57 27.45 -0.10
N LEU A 51 -19.45 28.08 -0.87
CA LEU A 51 -20.73 28.62 -0.41
C LEU A 51 -21.87 28.17 -1.32
N LYS A 52 -22.90 27.57 -0.75
CA LYS A 52 -24.06 27.04 -1.47
C LYS A 52 -25.23 28.02 -1.38
N LYS A 53 -25.61 28.58 -2.51
CA LYS A 53 -26.77 29.50 -2.60
C LYS A 53 -28.08 28.72 -2.46
N SER A 54 -29.16 29.43 -2.13
CA SER A 54 -30.53 28.90 -2.01
C SER A 54 -31.08 28.23 -3.29
N ASN A 55 -30.49 28.48 -4.46
CA ASN A 55 -30.81 27.78 -5.71
C ASN A 55 -29.99 26.48 -5.92
N GLY A 56 -29.23 26.03 -4.92
CA GLY A 56 -28.35 24.86 -4.96
C GLY A 56 -26.98 25.09 -5.61
N GLN A 57 -26.71 26.28 -6.18
CA GLN A 57 -25.43 26.57 -6.81
C GLN A 57 -24.33 26.78 -5.76
N VAL A 58 -23.29 25.95 -5.80
CA VAL A 58 -22.05 26.17 -5.03
C VAL A 58 -21.13 27.14 -5.78
N ILE A 59 -20.58 28.13 -5.07
CA ILE A 59 -19.56 29.06 -5.57
C ILE A 59 -18.34 29.07 -4.64
N SER A 60 -17.15 29.31 -5.19
CA SER A 60 -15.91 29.43 -4.43
C SER A 60 -15.46 30.89 -4.31
N VAL A 61 -15.11 31.31 -3.09
CA VAL A 61 -14.64 32.67 -2.79
C VAL A 61 -13.29 32.59 -2.09
N PRO A 62 -12.21 33.17 -2.65
CA PRO A 62 -10.91 33.24 -1.98
C PRO A 62 -11.00 33.99 -0.65
N VAL A 63 -10.37 33.46 0.40
CA VAL A 63 -10.45 34.02 1.77
C VAL A 63 -9.94 35.46 1.85
N GLN A 64 -8.97 35.83 1.00
CA GLN A 64 -8.43 37.19 0.89
C GLN A 64 -9.44 38.18 0.28
N ARG A 65 -10.52 37.69 -0.33
CA ARG A 65 -11.64 38.49 -0.88
C ARG A 65 -12.82 38.57 0.08
N LEU A 66 -12.74 38.03 1.30
CA LEU A 66 -13.75 38.15 2.35
C LEU A 66 -13.32 39.14 3.44
N ASN A 67 -14.29 39.71 4.18
CA ASN A 67 -13.97 40.54 5.34
C ASN A 67 -13.65 39.68 6.59
N ALA A 68 -13.07 40.31 7.61
CA ALA A 68 -12.65 39.61 8.84
C ALA A 68 -13.79 38.85 9.55
N ALA A 69 -15.02 39.35 9.48
CA ALA A 69 -16.19 38.69 10.08
C ALA A 69 -16.56 37.40 9.34
N SER A 70 -16.67 37.45 8.01
CA SER A 70 -16.92 36.27 7.17
C SER A 70 -15.75 35.28 7.22
N ILE A 71 -14.51 35.73 7.37
CA ILE A 71 -13.34 34.85 7.60
C ILE A 71 -13.45 34.14 8.97
N ALA A 72 -13.79 34.85 10.04
CA ALA A 72 -13.99 34.26 11.36
C ALA A 72 -15.14 33.24 11.35
N GLN A 73 -16.24 33.58 10.68
CA GLN A 73 -17.40 32.71 10.50
C GLN A 73 -17.07 31.45 9.68
N ALA A 74 -16.33 31.55 8.58
CA ALA A 74 -15.83 30.39 7.84
C ALA A 74 -15.01 29.45 8.72
N LYS A 75 -14.14 30.00 9.58
CA LYS A 75 -13.35 29.20 10.52
C LYS A 75 -14.21 28.53 11.59
N GLN A 76 -15.21 29.24 12.12
CA GLN A 76 -16.13 28.69 13.11
C GLN A 76 -17.04 27.61 12.53
N LEU A 77 -17.57 27.81 11.32
CA LEU A 77 -18.39 26.82 10.62
C LEU A 77 -17.56 25.64 10.13
N HIS A 78 -16.29 25.85 9.73
CA HIS A 78 -15.36 24.75 9.44
C HIS A 78 -15.06 23.90 10.69
N ALA A 79 -14.86 24.53 11.85
CA ALA A 79 -14.64 23.82 13.11
C ALA A 79 -15.91 23.13 13.63
N ALA A 80 -17.09 23.72 13.41
CA ALA A 80 -18.37 23.08 13.73
C ALA A 80 -18.71 21.93 12.76
N ALA A 81 -18.32 22.05 11.49
CA ALA A 81 -18.31 20.99 10.49
C ALA A 81 -17.02 20.13 10.55
N GLY A 82 -16.54 19.89 11.78
CA GLY A 82 -15.58 18.82 12.13
C GLY A 82 -16.12 17.80 13.16
N GLY A 83 -17.45 17.58 13.23
CA GLY A 83 -18.14 16.69 14.17
C GLY A 83 -18.94 15.46 13.64
N ALA A 84 -19.65 15.49 12.48
CA ALA A 84 -20.63 14.44 12.09
C ALA A 84 -20.91 14.17 10.57
N ALA A 85 -19.89 13.97 9.71
CA ALA A 85 -19.99 13.53 8.30
C ALA A 85 -18.70 12.85 7.88
N GLU A 86 -18.52 11.65 8.41
CA GLU A 86 -18.13 10.48 7.62
C GLU A 86 -17.03 10.68 6.54
N ALA A 87 -15.81 10.12 6.61
CA ALA A 87 -15.18 9.16 7.55
C ALA A 87 -16.04 7.94 7.92
N GLY A 88 -17.10 7.72 7.15
CA GLY A 88 -18.01 6.58 7.21
C GLY A 88 -17.61 5.52 6.19
N GLY A 89 -16.35 5.54 5.75
CA GLY A 89 -15.73 4.35 5.23
C GLY A 89 -15.84 3.25 6.30
N PRO A 90 -16.26 2.02 5.95
CA PRO A 90 -16.40 0.97 6.95
C PRO A 90 -15.08 0.81 7.72
N VAL A 91 -15.15 0.85 9.05
CA VAL A 91 -13.99 0.62 9.91
C VAL A 91 -13.35 -0.69 9.47
N MET A 92 -12.12 -0.62 8.96
CA MET A 92 -11.39 -1.77 8.43
C MET A 92 -10.78 -2.57 9.59
N ASP A 93 -11.61 -3.00 10.54
CA ASP A 93 -11.25 -3.83 11.68
C ASP A 93 -11.78 -5.28 11.54
N GLY A 94 -11.17 -6.19 12.29
CA GLY A 94 -11.60 -7.59 12.33
C GLY A 94 -11.26 -8.40 11.07
N ALA A 95 -11.80 -9.63 11.03
CA ALA A 95 -11.49 -10.64 10.01
C ALA A 95 -12.60 -10.86 8.97
N ALA A 96 -13.70 -10.09 9.05
CA ALA A 96 -14.84 -10.23 8.14
C ALA A 96 -14.77 -9.18 7.02
N SER A 97 -15.06 -9.59 5.78
CA SER A 97 -15.19 -8.67 4.65
C SER A 97 -16.19 -7.56 4.92
N LYS A 98 -15.90 -6.37 4.39
CA LYS A 98 -16.76 -5.19 4.46
C LYS A 98 -17.64 -5.02 3.20
N LEU A 99 -17.46 -5.86 2.18
CA LEU A 99 -18.34 -5.88 1.00
C LEU A 99 -19.69 -6.53 1.33
N GLY A 100 -20.78 -5.87 0.93
CA GLY A 100 -22.12 -6.44 1.02
C GLY A 100 -22.34 -7.63 0.07
N ALA A 101 -23.50 -8.28 0.17
CA ALA A 101 -23.83 -9.43 -0.67
C ALA A 101 -23.98 -9.07 -2.17
N ASN A 102 -24.43 -7.85 -2.48
CA ASN A 102 -24.61 -7.31 -3.83
C ASN A 102 -24.32 -5.79 -3.80
N PRO A 103 -23.05 -5.38 -3.74
CA PRO A 103 -22.69 -3.96 -3.69
C PRO A 103 -22.92 -3.29 -5.05
N THR A 104 -23.19 -1.99 -5.02
CA THR A 104 -23.13 -1.11 -6.20
C THR A 104 -21.69 -0.98 -6.70
N ALA A 105 -21.50 -0.47 -7.92
CA ALA A 105 -20.16 -0.21 -8.43
C ALA A 105 -19.44 0.81 -7.54
N ARG A 106 -20.18 1.84 -7.11
CA ARG A 106 -19.68 2.91 -6.25
C ARG A 106 -19.21 2.40 -4.88
N GLU A 107 -20.06 1.67 -4.17
CA GLU A 107 -19.68 1.06 -2.88
C GLU A 107 -18.48 0.13 -3.04
N THR A 108 -18.42 -0.65 -4.12
CA THR A 108 -17.28 -1.55 -4.38
C THR A 108 -15.99 -0.77 -4.56
N ALA A 109 -16.00 0.32 -5.34
CA ALA A 109 -14.82 1.16 -5.54
C ALA A 109 -14.33 1.76 -4.21
N GLU A 110 -15.22 2.35 -3.41
CA GLU A 110 -14.87 2.95 -2.11
C GLU A 110 -14.34 1.92 -1.11
N ILE A 111 -15.02 0.78 -0.97
CA ILE A 111 -14.68 -0.28 -0.03
C ILE A 111 -13.37 -0.96 -0.43
N MET A 112 -13.16 -1.24 -1.72
CA MET A 112 -11.93 -1.87 -2.21
C MET A 112 -10.74 -0.91 -2.11
N SER A 113 -10.90 0.37 -2.43
CA SER A 113 -9.86 1.38 -2.20
C SER A 113 -9.43 1.44 -0.73
N GLN A 114 -10.37 1.52 0.20
CA GLN A 114 -10.06 1.48 1.64
C GLN A 114 -9.46 0.14 2.09
N ALA A 115 -9.85 -0.97 1.47
CA ALA A 115 -9.30 -2.28 1.78
C ALA A 115 -7.85 -2.42 1.30
N MET A 116 -7.48 -1.79 0.18
CA MET A 116 -6.08 -1.70 -0.26
C MET A 116 -5.27 -0.84 0.72
N VAL A 117 -5.76 0.37 1.03
CA VAL A 117 -5.19 1.32 2.02
C VAL A 117 -4.86 0.61 3.33
N HIS A 118 -5.84 -0.09 3.92
CA HIS A 118 -5.70 -0.69 5.24
C HIS A 118 -5.23 -2.16 5.23
N PHE A 119 -4.73 -2.66 4.10
CA PHE A 119 -4.34 -4.06 3.86
C PHE A 119 -5.39 -5.08 4.39
N HIS A 120 -6.66 -4.81 4.13
CA HIS A 120 -7.79 -5.58 4.64
C HIS A 120 -8.10 -6.78 3.73
N LEU A 121 -7.22 -7.79 3.81
CA LEU A 121 -7.28 -9.02 3.00
C LEU A 121 -8.66 -9.72 2.95
N PRO A 122 -9.50 -9.80 4.01
CA PRO A 122 -10.84 -10.38 3.88
C PRO A 122 -11.70 -9.70 2.82
N THR A 123 -11.63 -8.36 2.75
CA THR A 123 -12.42 -7.56 1.80
C THR A 123 -11.84 -7.66 0.39
N LEU A 124 -10.51 -7.58 0.26
CA LEU A 124 -9.83 -7.74 -1.03
C LEU A 124 -10.10 -9.12 -1.64
N TRP A 125 -10.09 -10.16 -0.80
CA TRP A 125 -10.38 -11.53 -1.20
C TRP A 125 -11.82 -11.72 -1.65
N ASP A 126 -12.78 -11.28 -0.83
CA ASP A 126 -14.21 -11.40 -1.13
C ASP A 126 -14.66 -10.51 -2.29
N GLY A 127 -13.86 -9.52 -2.69
CA GLY A 127 -14.06 -8.72 -3.90
C GLY A 127 -13.87 -9.51 -5.20
N LEU A 128 -13.07 -10.57 -5.18
CA LEU A 128 -12.85 -11.44 -6.34
C LEU A 128 -14.04 -12.37 -6.62
N THR A 129 -14.18 -12.83 -7.87
CA THR A 129 -15.14 -13.90 -8.20
C THR A 129 -14.66 -15.26 -7.67
N PRO A 130 -15.56 -16.24 -7.45
CA PRO A 130 -15.17 -17.60 -7.07
C PRO A 130 -14.24 -18.29 -8.07
N LYS A 131 -14.24 -17.91 -9.36
CA LYS A 131 -13.22 -18.35 -10.32
C LYS A 131 -11.86 -17.79 -9.94
N TYR A 132 -11.75 -16.47 -9.79
CA TYR A 132 -10.48 -15.78 -9.55
C TYR A 132 -9.86 -16.21 -8.21
N GLN A 133 -10.69 -16.42 -7.18
CA GLN A 133 -10.29 -17.01 -5.90
C GLN A 133 -9.74 -18.44 -6.01
N ARG A 134 -10.23 -19.26 -6.93
CA ARG A 134 -9.66 -20.60 -7.18
C ARG A 134 -8.34 -20.51 -7.94
N ASP A 135 -8.28 -19.68 -8.98
CA ASP A 135 -7.10 -19.52 -9.82
C ASP A 135 -5.90 -19.02 -9.00
N VAL A 136 -6.09 -18.00 -8.14
CA VAL A 136 -5.04 -17.48 -7.24
C VAL A 136 -4.53 -18.57 -6.28
N GLN A 137 -5.43 -19.31 -5.62
CA GLN A 137 -5.00 -20.38 -4.70
C GLN A 137 -4.28 -21.52 -5.43
N GLN A 138 -4.74 -21.91 -6.62
CA GLN A 138 -4.08 -22.91 -7.44
C GLN A 138 -2.67 -22.45 -7.84
N ASN A 139 -2.51 -21.20 -8.25
CA ASN A 139 -1.21 -20.64 -8.63
C ASN A 139 -0.24 -20.56 -7.44
N ILE A 140 -0.70 -20.17 -6.24
CA ILE A 140 0.12 -20.17 -5.01
C ILE A 140 0.63 -21.58 -4.69
N ARG A 141 -0.27 -22.57 -4.66
CA ARG A 141 0.09 -23.98 -4.39
C ARG A 141 1.05 -24.53 -5.45
N MET A 142 0.83 -24.18 -6.71
CA MET A 142 1.66 -24.61 -7.85
C MET A 142 3.09 -24.05 -7.77
N HIS A 143 3.26 -22.79 -7.38
CA HIS A 143 4.59 -22.20 -7.13
C HIS A 143 5.29 -22.84 -5.93
N ALA A 144 4.56 -23.04 -4.82
CA ALA A 144 5.10 -23.68 -3.63
C ALA A 144 5.54 -25.13 -3.86
N ASP A 145 4.89 -25.86 -4.79
CA ASP A 145 5.30 -27.20 -5.22
C ASP A 145 6.51 -27.20 -6.16
N ALA A 146 6.66 -26.17 -6.99
CA ALA A 146 7.71 -26.10 -8.02
C ALA A 146 9.08 -25.64 -7.49
N ILE A 147 9.14 -24.95 -6.35
CA ILE A 147 10.39 -24.47 -5.75
C ILE A 147 11.08 -25.60 -4.98
N ASP A 148 12.40 -25.73 -5.13
CA ASP A 148 13.16 -26.75 -4.39
C ASP A 148 13.09 -26.55 -2.86
N PRO A 149 12.84 -27.61 -2.05
CA PRO A 149 12.71 -27.49 -0.61
C PRO A 149 13.94 -26.98 0.16
N ALA A 150 15.16 -27.15 -0.38
CA ALA A 150 16.35 -26.55 0.23
C ALA A 150 16.38 -25.03 0.00
N ILE A 151 15.95 -24.56 -1.17
CA ILE A 151 15.84 -23.12 -1.45
C ILE A 151 14.74 -22.50 -0.58
N TRP A 152 13.55 -23.10 -0.54
CA TRP A 152 12.46 -22.59 0.31
C TRP A 152 12.89 -22.51 1.78
N ARG A 153 13.51 -23.57 2.31
CA ARG A 153 14.03 -23.59 3.70
C ARG A 153 15.10 -22.54 3.92
N GLY A 154 15.98 -22.29 2.94
CA GLY A 154 17.01 -21.27 3.01
C GLY A 154 16.43 -19.85 3.04
N VAL A 155 15.46 -19.53 2.17
CA VAL A 155 14.74 -18.25 2.18
C VAL A 155 13.96 -18.05 3.48
N ALA A 156 13.24 -19.08 3.94
CA ALA A 156 12.55 -19.06 5.23
C ALA A 156 13.52 -18.84 6.42
N GLY A 157 14.72 -19.43 6.35
CA GLY A 157 15.81 -19.21 7.30
C GLY A 157 16.33 -17.77 7.28
N LEU A 158 16.57 -17.20 6.08
CA LEU A 158 16.97 -15.80 5.93
C LEU A 158 15.94 -14.84 6.55
N VAL A 159 14.64 -15.04 6.30
CA VAL A 159 13.58 -14.19 6.87
C VAL A 159 13.54 -14.29 8.40
N LYS A 160 13.68 -15.49 8.97
CA LYS A 160 13.71 -15.72 10.42
C LYS A 160 14.95 -15.10 11.07
N ASN A 161 16.11 -15.31 10.48
CA ASN A 161 17.38 -14.78 10.97
C ASN A 161 17.44 -13.25 10.84
N ALA A 162 16.88 -12.66 9.78
CA ALA A 162 16.75 -11.21 9.63
C ALA A 162 15.78 -10.60 10.67
N SER A 163 14.65 -11.27 10.95
CA SER A 163 13.74 -10.86 12.02
C SER A 163 14.42 -10.87 13.40
N GLU A 164 15.16 -11.94 13.72
CA GLU A 164 15.93 -12.02 14.96
C GLU A 164 17.03 -10.94 15.00
N LEU A 165 17.72 -10.70 13.89
CA LEU A 165 18.81 -9.72 13.82
C LEU A 165 18.31 -8.30 14.09
N VAL A 166 17.28 -7.87 13.35
CA VAL A 166 16.69 -6.53 13.51
C VAL A 166 16.14 -6.36 14.93
N LYS A 167 15.52 -7.41 15.50
CA LYS A 167 14.98 -7.38 16.86
C LYS A 167 16.06 -7.33 17.96
N THR A 168 17.19 -8.02 17.79
CA THR A 168 18.20 -8.20 18.85
C THR A 168 19.39 -7.27 18.76
N LYS A 169 19.72 -6.74 17.57
CA LYS A 169 20.91 -5.91 17.31
C LYS A 169 20.60 -4.44 17.00
N ARG A 170 19.36 -3.97 17.20
CA ARG A 170 18.95 -2.57 16.95
C ARG A 170 20.01 -1.56 17.39
N ASP A 171 20.42 -1.64 18.65
CA ASP A 171 21.33 -0.65 19.21
C ASP A 171 22.73 -0.73 18.56
N MET A 172 23.16 -1.91 18.05
CA MET A 172 24.40 -2.03 17.25
C MET A 172 24.27 -1.38 15.87
N PHE A 173 23.11 -1.49 15.20
CA PHE A 173 22.83 -0.76 13.96
C PHE A 173 22.83 0.76 14.18
N LEU A 174 22.14 1.24 15.22
CA LEU A 174 22.01 2.68 15.50
C LEU A 174 23.31 3.32 16.04
N ASN A 175 24.24 2.52 16.56
CA ASN A 175 25.56 2.96 17.00
C ASN A 175 26.67 2.78 15.94
N ASN A 176 26.42 2.04 14.86
CA ASN A 176 27.37 1.92 13.75
C ASN A 176 27.60 3.31 13.10
N PRO A 177 28.85 3.74 12.86
CA PRO A 177 29.14 5.10 12.39
C PRO A 177 28.47 5.48 11.06
N THR A 178 28.30 4.52 10.14
CA THR A 178 27.72 4.74 8.82
C THR A 178 26.19 4.65 8.86
N LEU A 179 25.66 3.58 9.47
CA LEU A 179 24.21 3.32 9.49
C LEU A 179 23.47 4.23 10.48
N GLY A 180 24.06 4.52 11.65
CA GLY A 180 23.50 5.44 12.63
C GLY A 180 23.42 6.89 12.10
N ALA A 181 24.37 7.31 11.27
CA ALA A 181 24.34 8.61 10.60
C ALA A 181 23.22 8.71 9.54
N MET A 182 22.83 7.58 8.92
CA MET A 182 21.73 7.52 7.95
C MET A 182 20.35 7.42 8.62
N LEU A 183 20.25 6.64 9.70
CA LEU A 183 18.97 6.33 10.36
C LEU A 183 18.56 7.32 11.46
N SER A 184 19.52 8.07 12.02
CA SER A 184 19.39 8.79 13.30
C SER A 184 19.14 7.86 14.50
N ASN A 185 19.50 8.30 15.71
CA ASN A 185 19.38 7.50 16.95
C ASN A 185 18.41 8.16 17.96
N ASP A 186 17.37 8.82 17.45
CA ASP A 186 16.29 9.38 18.25
C ASP A 186 15.17 8.35 18.53
N GLU A 187 14.16 8.80 19.26
CA GLU A 187 13.04 7.97 19.72
C GLU A 187 12.06 7.59 18.59
N SER A 188 11.93 8.43 17.54
CA SER A 188 11.04 8.13 16.41
C SER A 188 11.61 7.01 15.53
N THR A 189 12.92 7.05 15.25
CA THR A 189 13.61 5.94 14.57
C THR A 189 13.53 4.64 15.37
N LYS A 190 13.69 4.68 16.70
CA LYS A 190 13.53 3.49 17.54
C LYS A 190 12.14 2.87 17.47
N GLN A 191 11.09 3.70 17.51
CA GLN A 191 9.72 3.20 17.41
C GLN A 191 9.38 2.66 16.02
N ALA A 192 9.87 3.30 14.95
CA ALA A 192 9.75 2.80 13.59
C ALA A 192 10.52 1.48 13.39
N TRP A 193 11.72 1.38 13.97
CA TRP A 193 12.53 0.16 13.96
C TRP A 193 11.83 -1.01 14.68
N ASP A 194 11.28 -0.77 15.87
CA ASP A 194 10.57 -1.79 16.64
C ASP A 194 9.29 -2.24 15.90
N ALA A 195 8.59 -1.32 15.22
CA ALA A 195 7.46 -1.65 14.35
C ALA A 195 7.89 -2.50 13.12
N ALA A 196 9.00 -2.15 12.46
CA ALA A 196 9.55 -2.91 11.35
C ALA A 196 10.01 -4.32 11.78
N ALA A 197 10.65 -4.44 12.95
CA ALA A 197 11.04 -5.71 13.55
C ALA A 197 9.82 -6.61 13.82
N ASN A 198 8.73 -6.03 14.32
CA ASN A 198 7.47 -6.74 14.57
C ASN A 198 6.78 -7.17 13.27
N LEU A 199 6.79 -6.34 12.22
CA LEU A 199 6.29 -6.73 10.89
C LEU A 199 7.09 -7.91 10.33
N LEU A 200 8.41 -7.83 10.32
CA LEU A 200 9.27 -8.91 9.85
C LEU A 200 9.08 -10.19 10.69
N ALA A 201 8.89 -10.06 12.01
CA ALA A 201 8.57 -11.18 12.90
C ALA A 201 7.19 -11.81 12.62
N SER A 202 6.18 -11.01 12.29
CA SER A 202 4.85 -11.54 11.95
C SER A 202 4.89 -12.40 10.68
N ILE A 203 5.68 -11.99 9.68
CA ILE A 203 5.91 -12.76 8.44
C ILE A 203 6.76 -14.00 8.75
N ALA A 204 7.85 -13.85 9.51
CA ALA A 204 8.77 -14.93 9.87
C ALA A 204 8.09 -16.08 10.65
N ASN A 205 7.08 -15.76 11.45
CA ASN A 205 6.30 -16.75 12.22
C ASN A 205 5.03 -17.23 11.50
N SER A 206 4.75 -16.74 10.29
CA SER A 206 3.60 -17.16 9.50
C SER A 206 3.86 -18.42 8.69
N ARG A 207 2.77 -19.05 8.23
CA ARG A 207 2.78 -20.18 7.27
C ARG A 207 3.51 -19.87 5.97
N LEU A 208 3.71 -18.59 5.62
CA LEU A 208 4.44 -18.19 4.41
C LEU A 208 5.91 -18.68 4.44
N THR A 209 6.43 -19.03 5.61
CA THR A 209 7.78 -19.62 5.78
C THR A 209 7.79 -21.16 5.80
N ASP A 210 6.63 -21.82 5.64
CA ASP A 210 6.48 -23.27 5.64
C ASP A 210 6.00 -23.76 4.25
N GLN A 211 6.86 -24.49 3.54
CA GLN A 211 6.56 -24.93 2.18
C GLN A 211 5.38 -25.91 2.12
N GLU A 212 5.23 -26.79 3.11
CA GLU A 212 4.17 -27.80 3.10
C GLU A 212 2.82 -27.15 3.40
N ALA A 213 2.79 -26.15 4.28
CA ALA A 213 1.63 -25.29 4.46
C ALA A 213 1.27 -24.50 3.19
N MET A 214 2.27 -24.06 2.41
CA MET A 214 2.04 -23.32 1.16
C MET A 214 1.63 -24.20 -0.03
N LYS A 215 2.12 -25.45 -0.12
CA LYS A 215 1.60 -26.46 -1.07
C LYS A 215 0.13 -26.78 -0.81
N GLN A 216 -0.31 -26.64 0.44
CA GLN A 216 -1.70 -26.82 0.87
C GLN A 216 -2.42 -25.48 1.11
N PHE A 217 -1.88 -24.35 0.60
CA PHE A 217 -2.32 -23.00 0.99
C PHE A 217 -3.83 -22.80 0.84
N ASP A 218 -4.50 -22.46 1.94
CA ASP A 218 -5.89 -22.04 1.96
C ASP A 218 -5.96 -20.57 2.35
N MET A 219 -6.54 -19.74 1.48
CA MET A 219 -6.56 -18.29 1.68
C MET A 219 -7.48 -17.90 2.84
N ALA A 220 -8.62 -18.58 3.02
CA ALA A 220 -9.52 -18.29 4.13
C ALA A 220 -8.87 -18.64 5.48
N GLN A 221 -8.13 -19.74 5.54
CA GLN A 221 -7.37 -20.12 6.73
C GLN A 221 -6.22 -19.14 7.02
N PHE A 222 -5.48 -18.70 5.99
CA PHE A 222 -4.44 -17.67 6.12
C PHE A 222 -5.03 -16.34 6.64
N ILE A 223 -6.16 -15.90 6.08
CA ILE A 223 -6.90 -14.72 6.50
C ILE A 223 -7.37 -14.83 7.97
N ALA A 224 -7.78 -16.03 8.40
CA ALA A 224 -8.28 -16.26 9.75
C ALA A 224 -7.19 -16.40 10.82
N SER A 225 -5.94 -16.73 10.47
CA SER A 225 -4.88 -17.05 11.44
C SER A 225 -3.64 -16.16 11.36
N ASP A 226 -2.99 -16.08 10.20
CA ASP A 226 -1.71 -15.37 10.03
C ASP A 226 -1.90 -13.88 9.69
N ALA A 227 -2.84 -13.59 8.77
CA ALA A 227 -3.07 -12.25 8.25
C ALA A 227 -3.41 -11.19 9.31
N PRO A 228 -4.16 -11.46 10.40
CA PRO A 228 -4.48 -10.43 11.39
C PRO A 228 -3.24 -9.87 12.09
N ALA A 229 -2.25 -10.73 12.39
CA ALA A 229 -0.99 -10.33 13.01
C ALA A 229 -0.10 -9.55 12.03
N ILE A 230 0.01 -10.03 10.78
CA ILE A 230 0.76 -9.34 9.71
C ILE A 230 0.16 -7.96 9.45
N ARG A 231 -1.16 -7.87 9.34
CA ARG A 231 -1.89 -6.62 9.12
C ARG A 231 -1.71 -5.64 10.28
N ALA A 232 -1.85 -6.09 11.52
CA ALA A 232 -1.65 -5.22 12.69
C ALA A 232 -0.23 -4.65 12.75
N ALA A 233 0.78 -5.48 12.43
CA ALA A 233 2.17 -5.04 12.39
C ALA A 233 2.46 -4.12 11.18
N PHE A 234 1.82 -4.36 10.03
CA PHE A 234 1.90 -3.48 8.86
C PHE A 234 1.33 -2.09 9.18
N VAL A 235 0.09 -2.02 9.71
CA VAL A 235 -0.55 -0.76 10.09
C VAL A 235 0.33 0.01 11.09
N ALA A 236 0.80 -0.65 12.15
CA ALA A 236 1.69 -0.02 13.14
C ALA A 236 3.02 0.48 12.54
N PHE A 237 3.60 -0.25 11.58
CA PHE A 237 4.78 0.22 10.85
C PHE A 237 4.46 1.45 9.99
N THR A 238 3.37 1.42 9.23
CA THR A 238 2.95 2.53 8.37
C THR A 238 2.57 3.79 9.14
N GLU A 239 1.95 3.67 10.32
CA GLU A 239 1.66 4.81 11.20
C GLU A 239 2.93 5.47 11.74
N LYS A 240 3.99 4.70 12.02
CA LYS A 240 5.26 5.22 12.55
C LYS A 240 6.18 5.79 11.48
N VAL A 241 6.19 5.19 10.30
CA VAL A 241 7.04 5.62 9.19
C VAL A 241 6.34 6.69 8.33
N GLY A 242 5.01 6.70 8.28
CA GLY A 242 4.25 7.73 7.56
C GLY A 242 4.38 9.13 8.14
N THR A 243 4.70 9.26 9.44
CA THR A 243 4.97 10.55 10.09
C THR A 243 6.38 11.11 9.85
N MET A 244 7.23 10.45 9.05
CA MET A 244 8.60 10.89 8.77
C MET A 244 8.65 11.78 7.51
N GLU A 245 9.38 12.90 7.61
CA GLU A 245 9.41 14.01 6.62
C GLU A 245 9.88 13.62 5.19
N GLN A 246 10.51 12.45 5.04
CA GLN A 246 11.01 11.91 3.75
C GLN A 246 10.54 10.48 3.47
N SER A 247 9.44 10.06 4.10
CA SER A 247 8.93 8.71 3.92
C SER A 247 8.42 8.49 2.49
N PRO A 248 8.86 7.43 1.76
CA PRO A 248 8.17 6.96 0.55
C PRO A 248 6.80 6.35 0.89
N PHE A 249 6.53 6.25 2.20
CA PHE A 249 5.26 5.90 2.77
C PHE A 249 4.59 7.09 3.49
N GLY A 250 4.87 8.33 3.05
CA GLY A 250 4.45 9.60 3.66
C GLY A 250 2.94 9.71 3.86
N ASN A 251 2.48 9.10 4.96
CA ASN A 251 1.13 8.66 5.37
C ASN A 251 0.49 7.59 4.44
N LEU A 252 -0.66 7.00 4.81
CA LEU A 252 -1.18 5.68 4.34
C LEU A 252 -2.45 5.30 5.12
N ALA A 253 -3.49 6.10 4.95
CA ALA A 253 -4.78 6.07 5.66
C ALA A 253 -5.91 6.99 5.09
N GLU A 254 -5.70 7.81 4.03
CA GLU A 254 -6.75 8.53 3.28
C GLU A 254 -7.42 7.53 2.35
N ALA A 255 -8.74 7.43 2.35
CA ALA A 255 -9.40 6.90 1.17
C ALA A 255 -9.16 7.87 -0.01
N PRO A 256 -8.88 7.37 -1.22
CA PRO A 256 -8.86 8.21 -2.40
C PRO A 256 -10.23 8.85 -2.62
N LYS A 257 -10.23 10.05 -3.20
CA LYS A 257 -11.47 10.70 -3.61
C LYS A 257 -11.95 10.05 -4.91
N ILE A 258 -13.14 9.44 -4.86
CA ILE A 258 -13.76 8.82 -6.03
C ILE A 258 -14.88 9.74 -6.55
N GLU A 259 -14.95 9.96 -7.86
CA GLU A 259 -15.99 10.70 -8.58
C GLU A 259 -16.61 9.76 -9.65
N THR A 260 -17.93 9.64 -9.68
CA THR A 260 -18.62 8.79 -10.68
C THR A 260 -18.80 9.57 -11.98
N LEU A 261 -18.19 9.09 -13.07
CA LEU A 261 -18.31 9.69 -14.40
C LEU A 261 -19.47 9.08 -15.20
N SER A 262 -19.66 7.77 -15.08
CA SER A 262 -20.81 7.05 -15.63
C SER A 262 -21.11 5.81 -14.78
N GLU A 263 -22.37 5.40 -14.74
CA GLU A 263 -22.79 4.17 -14.06
C GLU A 263 -24.02 3.57 -14.76
N SER A 264 -24.07 2.25 -14.83
CA SER A 264 -25.13 1.45 -15.43
C SER A 264 -25.29 0.15 -14.64
N ALA A 265 -26.20 -0.74 -15.07
CA ALA A 265 -26.42 -2.02 -14.37
C ALA A 265 -25.23 -3.00 -14.43
N SER A 266 -24.30 -2.83 -15.38
CA SER A 266 -23.20 -3.77 -15.65
C SER A 266 -21.83 -3.12 -15.87
N GLU A 267 -21.77 -1.79 -16.06
CA GLU A 267 -20.53 -1.02 -16.23
C GLU A 267 -20.59 0.29 -15.46
N ALA A 268 -19.46 0.74 -14.92
CA ALA A 268 -19.28 2.07 -14.34
C ALA A 268 -17.89 2.62 -14.68
N VAL A 269 -17.72 3.94 -14.67
CA VAL A 269 -16.41 4.59 -14.81
C VAL A 269 -16.26 5.58 -13.66
N PHE A 270 -15.18 5.44 -12.91
CA PHE A 270 -14.83 6.32 -11.81
C PHE A 270 -13.57 7.10 -12.11
N ARG A 271 -13.56 8.40 -11.79
CA ARG A 271 -12.33 9.15 -11.60
C ARG A 271 -11.88 8.96 -10.15
N ILE A 272 -10.73 8.35 -9.95
CA ILE A 272 -10.11 8.09 -8.65
C ILE A 272 -8.95 9.08 -8.49
N THR A 273 -8.89 9.76 -7.35
CA THR A 273 -7.81 10.70 -7.02
C THR A 273 -7.13 10.30 -5.72
N MET A 274 -5.82 10.08 -5.76
CA MET A 274 -4.99 9.73 -4.59
C MET A 274 -3.77 10.66 -4.56
N GLY A 275 -3.68 11.53 -3.55
CA GLY A 275 -2.70 12.63 -3.57
C GLY A 275 -2.89 13.50 -4.82
N ASP A 276 -1.82 13.66 -5.61
CA ASP A 276 -1.79 14.38 -6.88
C ASP A 276 -2.14 13.50 -8.11
N GLU A 277 -2.30 12.19 -7.94
CA GLU A 277 -2.59 11.23 -9.02
C GLU A 277 -4.10 11.17 -9.31
N VAL A 278 -4.49 11.08 -10.59
CA VAL A 278 -5.88 11.14 -11.05
C VAL A 278 -6.11 10.20 -12.22
N ASP A 279 -6.87 9.13 -11.99
CA ASP A 279 -7.11 8.06 -12.96
C ASP A 279 -8.58 7.89 -13.29
N GLU A 280 -8.89 7.48 -14.52
CA GLU A 280 -10.25 7.05 -14.91
C GLU A 280 -10.27 5.54 -15.08
N VAL A 281 -10.89 4.84 -14.12
CA VAL A 281 -10.93 3.38 -14.05
C VAL A 281 -12.32 2.88 -14.42
N LYS A 282 -12.41 2.03 -15.44
CA LYS A 282 -13.66 1.34 -15.81
C LYS A 282 -13.84 0.10 -14.93
N PHE A 283 -15.00 -0.03 -14.32
CA PHE A 283 -15.45 -1.23 -13.62
C PHE A 283 -16.54 -1.94 -14.43
N VAL A 284 -16.50 -3.27 -14.45
CA VAL A 284 -17.52 -4.13 -15.05
C VAL A 284 -18.06 -5.12 -14.01
N LYS A 285 -19.35 -5.47 -14.12
CA LYS A 285 -19.98 -6.44 -13.24
C LYS A 285 -19.81 -7.85 -13.78
N VAL A 286 -18.96 -8.64 -13.14
CA VAL A 286 -18.77 -10.06 -13.43
C VAL A 286 -19.48 -10.88 -12.35
N GLU A 287 -20.44 -11.71 -12.76
CA GLU A 287 -21.36 -12.43 -11.87
C GLU A 287 -22.10 -11.49 -10.90
N ASN A 288 -21.54 -11.30 -9.70
CA ASN A 288 -22.04 -10.39 -8.67
C ASN A 288 -20.90 -9.64 -7.95
N ARG A 289 -19.85 -9.30 -8.70
CA ARG A 289 -18.70 -8.48 -8.27
C ARG A 289 -18.40 -7.41 -9.30
N TRP A 290 -18.00 -6.23 -8.82
CA TRP A 290 -17.50 -5.16 -9.65
C TRP A 290 -15.99 -5.19 -9.66
N LEU A 291 -15.40 -5.35 -10.84
CA LEU A 291 -13.97 -5.54 -11.05
C LEU A 291 -13.47 -4.53 -12.09
N PRO A 292 -12.23 -4.04 -12.02
CA PRO A 292 -11.63 -3.27 -13.10
C PRO A 292 -11.69 -4.04 -14.43
N ALA A 293 -12.11 -3.37 -15.50
CA ALA A 293 -12.29 -3.98 -16.82
C ALA A 293 -10.98 -4.60 -17.34
N ASP A 294 -9.89 -3.84 -17.16
CA ASP A 294 -8.50 -4.17 -17.44
C ASP A 294 -8.11 -5.54 -16.83
N MET A 295 -8.48 -5.75 -15.57
CA MET A 295 -8.21 -6.99 -14.84
C MET A 295 -9.06 -8.15 -15.37
N VAL A 296 -10.31 -7.88 -15.79
CA VAL A 296 -11.20 -8.91 -16.34
C VAL A 296 -10.75 -9.36 -17.72
N GLU A 297 -10.32 -8.43 -18.56
CA GLU A 297 -9.81 -8.67 -19.90
C GLU A 297 -8.48 -9.45 -19.86
N GLY A 298 -7.54 -9.05 -19.00
CA GLY A 298 -6.22 -9.69 -18.87
C GLY A 298 -6.15 -10.92 -17.95
N TRP A 299 -7.23 -11.31 -17.26
CA TRP A 299 -7.15 -12.31 -16.19
C TRP A 299 -6.61 -13.67 -16.65
N ASP A 300 -7.19 -14.23 -17.71
CA ASP A 300 -6.87 -15.60 -18.12
C ASP A 300 -5.47 -15.73 -18.74
N GLU A 301 -4.99 -14.67 -19.39
CA GLU A 301 -3.61 -14.52 -19.87
C GLU A 301 -2.64 -14.44 -18.69
N MET A 302 -2.85 -13.52 -17.74
CA MET A 302 -2.03 -13.42 -16.52
C MET A 302 -2.00 -14.75 -15.75
N MET A 303 -3.13 -15.44 -15.61
CA MET A 303 -3.17 -16.76 -14.96
C MET A 303 -2.41 -17.83 -15.75
N GLN A 304 -2.34 -17.72 -17.09
CA GLN A 304 -1.58 -18.63 -17.95
C GLN A 304 -0.07 -18.36 -17.87
N GLU A 305 0.36 -17.09 -17.90
CA GLU A 305 1.77 -16.71 -17.73
C GLU A 305 2.36 -17.24 -16.41
N GLN A 306 1.58 -17.21 -15.33
CA GLN A 306 1.98 -17.79 -14.04
C GLN A 306 2.17 -19.32 -14.12
N ARG A 307 1.33 -20.03 -14.87
CA ARG A 307 1.49 -21.48 -15.12
C ARG A 307 2.69 -21.79 -16.00
N ASP A 308 2.90 -20.99 -17.05
CA ASP A 308 4.03 -21.15 -17.97
C ASP A 308 5.36 -20.80 -17.29
N THR A 309 5.36 -19.85 -16.35
CA THR A 309 6.50 -19.57 -15.47
C THR A 309 6.86 -20.80 -14.65
N VAL A 310 5.89 -21.45 -13.98
CA VAL A 310 6.15 -22.70 -13.26
C VAL A 310 6.62 -23.83 -14.20
N ALA A 311 6.09 -23.92 -15.41
CA ALA A 311 6.56 -24.89 -16.40
C ALA A 311 8.04 -24.63 -16.78
N LYS A 312 8.43 -23.37 -16.99
CA LYS A 312 9.81 -22.95 -17.25
C LYS A 312 10.75 -23.27 -16.08
N LEU A 313 10.31 -23.11 -14.83
CA LEU A 313 11.13 -23.51 -13.65
C LEU A 313 11.51 -25.00 -13.64
N LYS A 314 10.74 -25.85 -14.34
CA LYS A 314 11.00 -27.29 -14.49
C LYS A 314 11.88 -27.63 -15.71
N SER A 315 12.23 -26.64 -16.56
CA SER A 315 13.17 -26.82 -17.68
C SER A 315 14.63 -26.95 -17.19
N PRO A 316 15.58 -27.39 -18.04
CA PRO A 316 17.01 -27.35 -17.71
C PRO A 316 17.51 -25.94 -17.37
N GLU A 317 17.03 -24.90 -18.05
CA GLU A 317 17.39 -23.51 -17.72
C GLU A 317 16.80 -23.08 -16.37
N GLY A 318 15.54 -23.44 -16.10
CA GLY A 318 14.89 -23.21 -14.80
C GLY A 318 15.62 -23.90 -13.64
N GLN A 319 16.10 -25.13 -13.85
CA GLN A 319 16.94 -25.84 -12.88
C GLN A 319 18.29 -25.16 -12.67
N GLN A 320 18.91 -24.62 -13.73
CA GLN A 320 20.13 -23.82 -13.61
C GLN A 320 19.88 -22.52 -12.83
N GLN A 321 18.75 -21.85 -13.04
CA GLN A 321 18.34 -20.67 -12.28
C GLN A 321 18.07 -21.01 -10.80
N MET A 322 17.44 -22.14 -10.51
CA MET A 322 17.25 -22.64 -9.14
C MET A 322 18.59 -22.89 -8.43
N MET A 323 19.57 -23.50 -9.10
CA MET A 323 20.92 -23.64 -8.54
C MET A 323 21.60 -22.30 -8.24
N GLN A 324 21.43 -21.30 -9.13
CA GLN A 324 21.91 -19.93 -8.87
C GLN A 324 21.22 -19.29 -7.67
N MET A 325 19.89 -19.45 -7.54
CA MET A 325 19.13 -18.97 -6.39
C MET A 325 19.57 -19.64 -5.08
N GLN A 326 19.84 -20.95 -5.11
CA GLN A 326 20.40 -21.68 -3.95
C GLN A 326 21.77 -21.13 -3.53
N MET A 327 22.66 -20.86 -4.50
CA MET A 327 23.96 -20.23 -4.26
C MET A 327 23.80 -18.82 -3.67
N GLY A 328 22.89 -18.00 -4.21
CA GLY A 328 22.59 -16.67 -3.69
C GLY A 328 22.08 -16.68 -2.24
N VAL A 329 21.17 -17.60 -1.92
CA VAL A 329 20.65 -17.80 -0.56
C VAL A 329 21.78 -18.19 0.41
N MET A 330 22.69 -19.08 0.00
CA MET A 330 23.86 -19.44 0.81
C MET A 330 24.80 -18.25 1.04
N MET A 331 25.09 -17.48 -0.02
CA MET A 331 25.95 -16.29 0.07
C MET A 331 25.35 -15.19 0.96
N ALA A 332 24.03 -15.00 0.94
CA ALA A 332 23.33 -14.07 1.83
C ALA A 332 23.26 -14.56 3.29
N SER A 333 23.23 -15.88 3.50
CA SER A 333 23.12 -16.48 4.85
C SER A 333 24.38 -16.26 5.69
N ALA A 334 25.57 -16.32 5.08
CA ALA A 334 26.83 -16.19 5.81
C ALA A 334 27.01 -14.86 6.57
N PRO A 335 26.89 -13.66 5.95
CA PRO A 335 27.03 -12.40 6.66
C PRO A 335 25.87 -12.16 7.64
N LEU A 336 24.64 -12.59 7.32
CA LEU A 336 23.50 -12.49 8.21
C LEU A 336 23.74 -13.24 9.53
N ASN A 337 24.28 -14.47 9.44
CA ASN A 337 24.65 -15.28 10.59
C ASN A 337 25.84 -14.67 11.36
N ALA A 338 26.78 -14.01 10.69
CA ALA A 338 27.89 -13.32 11.35
C ALA A 338 27.41 -12.08 12.15
N LEU A 339 26.49 -11.28 11.60
CA LEU A 339 25.86 -10.16 12.31
C LEU A 339 25.04 -10.62 13.53
N LEU A 340 24.35 -11.76 13.43
CA LEU A 340 23.68 -12.40 14.57
C LEU A 340 24.67 -12.86 15.64
N GLY A 341 25.78 -13.48 15.21
CA GLY A 341 26.82 -14.01 16.08
C GLY A 341 27.68 -12.96 16.78
N ALA A 342 27.71 -11.71 16.30
CA ALA A 342 28.46 -10.61 16.89
C ALA A 342 27.96 -10.28 18.31
N ASN A 343 28.84 -10.39 19.31
CA ASN A 343 28.55 -10.10 20.72
C ASN A 343 28.98 -8.68 21.11
N THR A 344 29.82 -8.04 20.30
CA THR A 344 30.32 -6.68 20.53
C THR A 344 30.06 -5.77 19.32
N GLN A 345 30.02 -4.46 19.55
CA GLN A 345 29.92 -3.46 18.48
C GLN A 345 31.03 -3.63 17.44
N GLN A 346 32.26 -3.90 17.88
CA GLN A 346 33.43 -4.04 16.99
C GLN A 346 33.29 -5.26 16.06
N GLU A 347 32.80 -6.39 16.55
CA GLU A 347 32.52 -7.58 15.71
C GLU A 347 31.41 -7.29 14.69
N PHE A 348 30.37 -6.56 15.11
CA PHE A 348 29.25 -6.19 14.25
C PHE A 348 29.71 -5.24 13.13
N ASP A 349 30.42 -4.17 13.48
CA ASP A 349 30.92 -3.16 12.54
C ASP A 349 31.88 -3.78 11.51
N GLN A 350 32.75 -4.72 11.91
CA GLN A 350 33.64 -5.44 11.00
C GLN A 350 32.89 -6.21 9.89
N VAL A 351 31.73 -6.79 10.21
CA VAL A 351 30.91 -7.49 9.21
C VAL A 351 30.23 -6.49 8.27
N ILE A 352 29.73 -5.36 8.79
CA ILE A 352 29.17 -4.27 7.98
C ILE A 352 30.23 -3.67 7.03
N ASP A 353 31.44 -3.43 7.51
CA ASP A 353 32.54 -2.90 6.69
C ASP A 353 32.97 -3.88 5.60
N SER A 354 33.02 -5.18 5.91
CA SER A 354 33.32 -6.23 4.92
C SER A 354 32.23 -6.33 3.84
N LEU A 355 30.96 -6.19 4.23
CA LEU A 355 29.83 -6.09 3.29
C LEU A 355 29.94 -4.85 2.40
N ALA A 356 30.20 -3.68 2.99
CA ALA A 356 30.34 -2.43 2.26
C ALA A 356 31.50 -2.47 1.24
N GLN A 357 32.63 -3.10 1.58
CA GLN A 357 33.74 -3.35 0.66
C GLN A 357 33.35 -4.32 -0.47
N THR A 358 32.62 -5.39 -0.15
CA THR A 358 32.18 -6.38 -1.15
C THR A 358 31.20 -5.76 -2.16
N VAL A 359 30.20 -5.03 -1.66
CA VAL A 359 29.21 -4.30 -2.47
C VAL A 359 29.87 -3.19 -3.27
N GLY A 360 30.69 -2.35 -2.62
CA GLY A 360 31.43 -1.26 -3.27
C GLY A 360 32.40 -1.74 -4.35
N GLY A 361 33.05 -2.90 -4.17
CA GLY A 361 33.90 -3.52 -5.17
C GLY A 361 33.15 -4.11 -6.37
N MET A 362 31.88 -4.49 -6.18
CA MET A 362 31.01 -4.97 -7.27
C MET A 362 30.48 -3.80 -8.11
N PHE A 363 30.05 -2.70 -7.48
CA PHE A 363 29.57 -1.52 -8.20
C PHE A 363 30.69 -0.61 -8.73
N GLY A 364 31.86 -0.55 -8.07
CA GLY A 364 32.99 0.26 -8.51
C GLY A 364 33.71 -0.24 -9.77
N ASN A 365 33.43 -1.48 -10.21
CA ASN A 365 33.93 -2.06 -11.46
C ASN A 365 32.86 -2.09 -12.58
N ALA A 366 31.65 -1.62 -12.30
CA ALA A 366 30.60 -1.48 -13.30
C ALA A 366 30.64 -0.05 -13.87
N GLU A 367 31.38 0.13 -14.97
CA GLU A 367 31.20 1.32 -15.81
C GLU A 367 29.80 1.20 -16.45
N ILE A 368 28.81 1.93 -15.92
CA ILE A 368 27.42 1.79 -16.33
C ILE A 368 27.22 2.46 -17.69
N THR A 369 27.55 1.74 -18.77
CA THR A 369 26.90 1.94 -20.06
C THR A 369 25.43 1.55 -19.92
N VAL A 370 24.58 2.54 -19.69
CA VAL A 370 23.15 2.41 -19.96
C VAL A 370 23.00 2.40 -21.48
N GLU A 371 23.08 1.21 -22.09
CA GLU A 371 22.47 1.01 -23.40
C GLU A 371 20.96 0.97 -23.17
N GLU A 372 20.25 1.98 -23.69
CA GLU A 372 18.80 1.99 -23.74
C GLU A 372 18.34 0.92 -24.75
N GLU A 373 18.20 -0.34 -24.29
CA GLU A 373 17.42 -1.33 -25.02
C GLU A 373 15.95 -0.87 -25.03
N GLU A 374 15.56 -0.14 -26.08
CA GLU A 374 14.16 0.11 -26.39
C GLU A 374 13.42 -1.23 -26.51
N PHE A 375 12.59 -1.53 -25.50
CA PHE A 375 11.71 -2.69 -25.52
C PHE A 375 10.61 -2.49 -26.58
N GLN A 376 10.94 -2.81 -27.84
CA GLN A 376 9.98 -2.84 -28.93
C GLN A 376 8.98 -3.98 -28.68
N PHE A 377 7.77 -3.62 -28.26
CA PHE A 377 6.62 -4.49 -28.41
C PHE A 377 6.30 -4.58 -29.91
N ASP A 378 6.65 -5.73 -30.52
CA ASP A 378 6.16 -6.08 -31.86
C ASP A 378 4.62 -6.13 -31.83
N GLU A 379 3.98 -5.17 -32.48
CA GLU A 379 2.55 -5.26 -32.80
C GLU A 379 2.36 -6.36 -33.85
N ALA A 380 1.92 -7.53 -33.40
CA ALA A 380 1.47 -8.60 -34.29
C ALA A 380 0.17 -8.18 -35.03
N PRO A 381 -0.04 -8.64 -36.28
CA PRO A 381 -0.84 -7.94 -37.30
C PRO A 381 -2.37 -8.09 -37.23
#